data_AF-A0A662JL41-F1
#
_entry.id   AF-A0A662JL41-F1
#
_cell.length_a   1.000
_cell.length_b   1.000
_cell.length_c   1.000
_cell.angle_alpha   90.00
_cell.angle_beta   90.00
_cell.angle_gamma   90.00
#
_symmetry.space_group_name_H-M   'P 1'
#
loop_
_entity.id
_entity.type
_entity.pdbx_description
1 polymer ?
#
loop_
_entity_poly.entity_id
_entity_poly.type
_entity_poly.pdbx_seq_one_letter_code
_entity_poly.pdbx_strand_id
1 'polypeptide(L)'
;MRLLRAVTLRDRCVDCGFCKSAIACVGEDRCVGCGACVDACPCEAKRLVEVEVPDEYVAIRVNGEKHHVPRGVTVLKALELLGFKVSKLPGEGDIYAPCRTGGCWSCAVLINGELKPSCITPVEEGMEIITRSSEISKHPPLRLVSGFQGHPVGGVGTPYWLKPRGFAYSYIEVACFAHGCILRCPSCQNWEITYSSRGTPLTPLQAAQVLTEARRIYSVDRLAISGGESTLNMAWLLDFIKSLKALNRDREARFHVDTNAVVLTPSYIDELVEAGMTDIGPDLKGLRLETFMKITGVRDRELASKLLSNEWSTVKYVVDKYWGEVFIGVGIPYNRAFMSMEELHEMGLKLASIEPTIQVCVLDYRPEFRAQNLRRPSFQEMLKVREVLESAGLKRVICQTSRGHIMPPPP
;
A
#
# COMPACT_ATOMS: atom_id res chain seq x y z
N MET A 1 -14.25 -22.92 -23.81
CA MET A 1 -13.09 -22.87 -22.89
C MET A 1 -13.54 -22.66 -21.44
N ARG A 2 -12.66 -22.74 -20.43
CA ARG A 2 -12.97 -22.42 -19.03
C ARG A 2 -12.29 -21.13 -18.59
N LEU A 3 -13.05 -20.18 -18.08
CA LEU A 3 -12.54 -18.90 -17.57
C LEU A 3 -13.07 -18.63 -16.16
N LEU A 4 -12.30 -17.86 -15.38
CA LEU A 4 -12.71 -17.44 -14.05
C LEU A 4 -13.75 -16.32 -14.13
N ARG A 5 -14.80 -16.43 -13.32
CA ARG A 5 -15.84 -15.40 -13.14
C ARG A 5 -16.09 -15.17 -11.67
N ALA A 6 -16.38 -13.93 -11.29
CA ALA A 6 -16.75 -13.59 -9.93
C ALA A 6 -18.24 -13.85 -9.72
N VAL A 7 -18.57 -14.67 -8.73
CA VAL A 7 -19.96 -14.94 -8.31
C VAL A 7 -20.22 -14.43 -6.90
N THR A 8 -21.47 -14.11 -6.61
CA THR A 8 -21.94 -13.65 -5.30
C THR A 8 -22.51 -14.81 -4.49
N LEU A 9 -21.97 -15.06 -3.30
CA LEU A 9 -22.52 -15.93 -2.28
C LEU A 9 -23.63 -15.18 -1.52
N ARG A 10 -24.89 -15.44 -1.87
CA ARG A 10 -26.04 -14.69 -1.36
C ARG A 10 -26.22 -14.81 0.15
N ASP A 11 -25.84 -15.94 0.74
CA ASP A 11 -25.87 -16.21 2.18
C ASP A 11 -24.87 -15.38 2.99
N ARG A 12 -23.84 -14.81 2.34
CA ARG A 12 -22.81 -13.98 2.99
C ARG A 12 -22.87 -12.51 2.61
N CYS A 13 -23.60 -12.17 1.54
CA CYS A 13 -23.64 -10.81 1.03
C CYS A 13 -24.55 -9.94 1.89
N VAL A 14 -23.98 -8.88 2.47
CA VAL A 14 -24.71 -7.88 3.27
C VAL A 14 -25.18 -6.66 2.45
N ASP A 15 -25.09 -6.75 1.11
CA ASP A 15 -25.40 -5.67 0.16
C ASP A 15 -24.79 -4.29 0.50
N CYS A 16 -23.56 -4.27 1.03
CA CYS A 16 -22.83 -3.03 1.36
C CYS A 16 -22.52 -2.12 0.16
N GLY A 17 -22.78 -2.54 -1.08
CA GLY A 17 -22.55 -1.73 -2.28
C GLY A 17 -21.10 -1.54 -2.73
N PHE A 18 -20.09 -1.82 -1.89
CA PHE A 18 -18.68 -1.48 -2.18
C PHE A 18 -18.17 -2.00 -3.54
N CYS A 19 -18.47 -3.25 -3.88
CA CYS A 19 -18.03 -3.83 -5.16
C CYS A 19 -18.68 -3.21 -6.41
N LYS A 20 -19.80 -2.49 -6.24
CA LYS A 20 -20.51 -1.76 -7.31
C LYS A 20 -20.06 -0.29 -7.38
N SER A 21 -19.76 0.33 -6.24
CA SER A 21 -19.46 1.76 -6.15
C SER A 21 -17.97 2.09 -6.19
N ALA A 22 -17.10 1.30 -5.57
CA ALA A 22 -15.68 1.63 -5.41
C ALA A 22 -14.75 0.94 -6.41
N ILE A 23 -15.24 -0.08 -7.12
CA ILE A 23 -14.44 -0.86 -8.07
C ILE A 23 -14.86 -0.48 -9.49
N ALA A 24 -13.88 -0.25 -10.36
CA ALA A 24 -14.11 -0.06 -11.79
C ALA A 24 -14.46 -1.40 -12.48
N CYS A 25 -15.58 -2.00 -12.10
CA CYS A 25 -16.08 -3.26 -12.63
C CYS A 25 -16.92 -3.02 -13.88
N VAL A 26 -16.75 -3.86 -14.92
CA VAL A 26 -17.52 -3.79 -16.17
C VAL A 26 -18.90 -4.47 -16.13
N GLY A 27 -19.28 -4.97 -14.95
CA GLY A 27 -20.53 -5.69 -14.69
C GLY A 27 -20.32 -7.20 -14.49
N GLU A 28 -21.28 -7.86 -13.84
CA GLU A 28 -21.26 -9.31 -13.59
C GLU A 28 -21.40 -10.10 -14.91
N ASP A 29 -22.28 -9.65 -15.81
CA ASP A 29 -22.52 -10.29 -17.12
C ASP A 29 -21.31 -10.22 -18.06
N ARG A 30 -20.43 -9.23 -17.85
CA ARG A 30 -19.18 -9.04 -18.59
C ARG A 30 -17.95 -9.32 -17.74
N CYS A 31 -18.08 -10.13 -16.70
CA CYS A 31 -16.99 -10.38 -15.77
C CYS A 31 -15.77 -10.98 -16.49
N VAL A 32 -14.62 -10.32 -16.35
CA VAL A 32 -13.33 -10.76 -16.93
C VAL A 32 -12.45 -11.55 -15.98
N GLY A 33 -12.99 -11.91 -14.81
CA GLY A 33 -12.25 -12.71 -13.82
C GLY A 33 -11.10 -11.98 -13.12
N CYS A 34 -11.07 -10.63 -13.11
CA CYS A 34 -9.95 -9.87 -12.54
C CYS A 34 -9.75 -10.05 -11.03
N GLY A 35 -10.77 -10.51 -10.30
CA GLY A 35 -10.67 -10.77 -8.85
C GLY A 35 -10.73 -9.54 -7.94
N ALA A 36 -10.74 -8.31 -8.47
CA ALA A 36 -10.76 -7.10 -7.65
C ALA A 36 -11.93 -7.06 -6.66
N CYS A 37 -13.15 -7.46 -7.08
CA CYS A 37 -14.32 -7.54 -6.19
C CYS A 37 -14.24 -8.66 -5.15
N VAL A 38 -13.45 -9.70 -5.41
CA VAL A 38 -13.19 -10.79 -4.45
C VAL A 38 -12.26 -10.28 -3.36
N ASP A 39 -11.16 -9.63 -3.73
CA ASP A 39 -10.21 -9.04 -2.78
C ASP A 39 -10.82 -7.92 -1.95
N ALA A 40 -11.72 -7.14 -2.54
CA ALA A 40 -12.39 -6.01 -1.91
C ALA A 40 -13.57 -6.38 -0.99
N CYS A 41 -14.09 -7.62 -1.05
CA CYS A 41 -15.32 -7.95 -0.33
C CYS A 41 -15.06 -8.10 1.18
N PRO A 42 -15.68 -7.27 2.04
CA PRO A 42 -15.45 -7.34 3.49
C PRO A 42 -16.04 -8.60 4.14
N CYS A 43 -17.09 -9.16 3.57
CA CYS A 43 -17.77 -10.37 4.08
C CYS A 43 -17.36 -11.65 3.34
N GLU A 44 -16.34 -11.59 2.47
CA GLU A 44 -15.90 -12.71 1.62
C GLU A 44 -17.06 -13.37 0.85
N ALA A 45 -18.05 -12.55 0.46
CA ALA A 45 -19.25 -12.95 -0.27
C ALA A 45 -19.05 -13.01 -1.78
N LYS A 46 -17.84 -12.72 -2.28
CA LYS A 46 -17.47 -12.85 -3.69
C LYS A 46 -16.43 -13.95 -3.83
N ARG A 47 -16.54 -14.80 -4.85
CA ARG A 47 -15.55 -15.85 -5.17
C ARG A 47 -15.31 -15.93 -6.66
N LEU A 48 -14.08 -16.27 -7.06
CA LEU A 48 -13.79 -16.68 -8.43
C LEU A 48 -14.15 -18.15 -8.58
N VAL A 49 -14.91 -18.47 -9.61
CA VAL A 49 -15.26 -19.84 -10.01
C VAL A 49 -14.94 -20.02 -11.48
N GLU A 50 -14.54 -21.23 -11.87
CA GLU A 50 -14.41 -21.59 -13.28
C GLU A 50 -15.78 -21.78 -13.89
N VAL A 51 -16.01 -21.16 -15.04
CA VAL A 51 -17.25 -21.27 -15.81
C VAL A 51 -16.90 -21.65 -17.23
N GLU A 52 -17.68 -22.55 -17.82
CA GLU A 52 -17.60 -22.85 -19.25
C GLU A 52 -18.18 -21.70 -20.06
N VAL A 53 -17.38 -21.19 -20.98
CA VAL A 53 -17.74 -20.07 -21.84
C VAL A 53 -17.50 -20.43 -23.31
N PRO A 54 -18.21 -19.78 -24.26
CA PRO A 54 -17.96 -19.93 -25.68
C PRO A 54 -16.47 -19.75 -26.01
N ASP A 55 -16.00 -20.48 -27.01
CA ASP A 55 -14.61 -20.40 -27.47
C ASP A 55 -14.41 -19.20 -28.41
N GLU A 56 -14.58 -18.01 -27.85
CA GLU A 56 -14.49 -16.74 -28.57
C GLU A 56 -13.14 -16.07 -28.34
N TYR A 57 -12.53 -15.60 -29.43
CA TYR A 57 -11.26 -14.87 -29.42
C TYR A 57 -11.46 -13.49 -30.01
N VAL A 58 -10.58 -12.56 -29.60
CA VAL A 58 -10.49 -11.21 -30.16
C VAL A 58 -9.09 -10.98 -30.72
N ALA A 59 -9.01 -10.29 -31.85
CA ALA A 59 -7.73 -9.90 -32.42
C ALA A 59 -7.21 -8.64 -31.73
N ILE A 60 -5.97 -8.69 -31.26
CA ILE A 60 -5.27 -7.56 -30.65
C ILE A 60 -3.89 -7.40 -31.27
N ARG A 61 -3.29 -6.23 -31.07
CA ARG A 61 -1.90 -5.96 -31.42
C ARG A 61 -1.09 -5.69 -30.17
N VAL A 62 -0.07 -6.49 -29.89
CA VAL A 62 0.85 -6.26 -28.77
C VAL A 62 2.22 -5.89 -29.33
N ASN A 63 2.70 -4.69 -29.00
CA ASN A 63 3.99 -4.16 -29.49
C ASN A 63 4.16 -4.22 -31.02
N GLY A 64 3.06 -4.10 -31.78
CA GLY A 64 3.08 -4.17 -33.24
C GLY A 64 2.69 -5.53 -33.81
N GLU A 65 2.77 -6.61 -33.04
CA GLU A 65 2.48 -7.99 -33.47
C GLU A 65 1.02 -8.35 -33.25
N LYS A 66 0.41 -9.06 -34.22
CA LYS A 66 -1.01 -9.47 -34.14
C LYS A 66 -1.14 -10.78 -33.37
N HIS A 67 -2.08 -10.83 -32.44
CA HIS A 67 -2.41 -12.03 -31.66
C HIS A 67 -3.92 -12.22 -31.58
N HIS A 68 -4.35 -13.46 -31.37
CA HIS A 68 -5.71 -13.79 -30.98
C HIS A 68 -5.69 -14.28 -29.55
N VAL A 69 -6.48 -13.65 -28.69
CA VAL A 69 -6.58 -14.01 -27.27
C VAL A 69 -8.03 -14.24 -26.87
N PRO A 70 -8.30 -15.07 -25.85
CA PRO A 70 -9.65 -15.29 -25.36
C PRO A 70 -10.40 -13.99 -25.05
N ARG A 71 -11.65 -13.90 -25.50
CA ARG A 71 -12.57 -12.83 -25.05
C ARG A 71 -12.92 -13.04 -23.58
N GLY A 72 -13.17 -11.95 -22.85
CA GLY A 72 -13.62 -12.01 -21.46
C GLY A 72 -12.50 -12.35 -20.46
N VAL A 73 -11.28 -11.91 -20.77
CA VAL A 73 -10.14 -11.86 -19.84
C VAL A 73 -9.63 -10.42 -19.74
N THR A 74 -8.77 -10.15 -18.78
CA THR A 74 -8.10 -8.85 -18.66
C THR A 74 -6.90 -8.76 -19.60
N VAL A 75 -6.46 -7.55 -19.94
CA VAL A 75 -5.24 -7.31 -20.72
C VAL A 75 -4.03 -7.96 -20.05
N LEU A 76 -3.91 -7.89 -18.72
CA LEU A 76 -2.83 -8.58 -18.00
C LEU A 76 -2.88 -10.09 -18.22
N LYS A 77 -4.07 -10.70 -18.16
CA LYS A 77 -4.22 -12.14 -18.38
C LYS A 77 -3.92 -12.53 -19.83
N ALA A 78 -4.31 -11.71 -20.79
CA ALA A 78 -3.94 -11.92 -22.19
C ALA A 78 -2.42 -11.84 -22.39
N LEU A 79 -1.74 -10.87 -21.78
CA LEU A 79 -0.28 -10.78 -21.81
C LEU A 79 0.37 -12.03 -21.18
N GLU A 80 -0.13 -12.53 -20.05
CA GLU A 80 0.34 -13.81 -19.47
C GLU A 80 0.19 -14.98 -20.45
N LEU A 81 -0.94 -15.08 -21.16
CA LEU A 81 -1.18 -16.13 -22.16
C LEU A 81 -0.26 -16.03 -23.38
N LEU A 82 0.22 -14.83 -23.70
CA LEU A 82 1.21 -14.58 -24.75
C LEU A 82 2.66 -14.79 -24.28
N GLY A 83 2.87 -15.22 -23.03
CA GLY A 83 4.17 -15.57 -22.49
C GLY A 83 4.87 -14.48 -21.68
N PHE A 84 4.24 -13.31 -21.45
CA PHE A 84 4.81 -12.29 -20.58
C PHE A 84 4.85 -12.76 -19.13
N LYS A 85 6.01 -12.65 -18.48
CA LYS A 85 6.20 -12.97 -17.07
C LYS A 85 5.65 -11.85 -16.20
N VAL A 86 4.51 -12.08 -15.56
CA VAL A 86 3.93 -11.12 -14.61
C VAL A 86 4.50 -11.36 -13.21
N SER A 87 5.02 -10.30 -12.58
CA SER A 87 5.54 -10.38 -11.20
C SER A 87 4.78 -9.47 -10.25
N LYS A 88 4.73 -9.88 -8.98
CA LYS A 88 4.33 -9.03 -7.85
C LYS A 88 5.50 -8.31 -7.19
N LEU A 89 6.73 -8.72 -7.48
CA LEU A 89 7.96 -8.13 -6.95
C LEU A 89 8.63 -7.28 -8.04
N PRO A 90 9.23 -6.14 -7.66
CA PRO A 90 9.93 -5.28 -8.61
C PRO A 90 11.10 -6.04 -9.26
N GLY A 91 11.31 -5.84 -10.57
CA GLY A 91 12.44 -6.41 -11.31
C GLY A 91 12.39 -7.92 -11.61
N GLU A 92 11.38 -8.66 -11.13
CA GLU A 92 11.31 -10.12 -11.32
C GLU A 92 10.48 -10.57 -12.55
N GLY A 93 9.98 -9.66 -13.39
CA GLY A 93 9.18 -10.01 -14.58
C GLY A 93 9.03 -8.87 -15.58
N ASP A 94 8.43 -9.19 -16.73
CA ASP A 94 8.18 -8.26 -17.83
C ASP A 94 7.11 -7.22 -17.48
N ILE A 95 6.12 -7.62 -16.67
CA ILE A 95 5.02 -6.75 -16.22
C ILE A 95 4.94 -6.78 -14.69
N TYR A 96 5.09 -5.62 -14.06
CA TYR A 96 4.97 -5.46 -12.62
C TYR A 96 3.52 -5.18 -12.21
N ALA A 97 2.86 -6.18 -11.62
CA ALA A 97 1.45 -6.11 -11.21
C ALA A 97 1.26 -6.49 -9.73
N PRO A 98 1.73 -5.64 -8.78
CA PRO A 98 1.75 -5.96 -7.36
C PRO A 98 0.35 -5.99 -6.74
N CYS A 99 -0.50 -4.98 -7.00
CA CYS A 99 -1.80 -4.88 -6.33
C CYS A 99 -2.88 -5.75 -6.96
N ARG A 100 -2.89 -5.90 -8.29
CA ARG A 100 -3.94 -6.58 -9.09
C ARG A 100 -5.38 -6.12 -8.85
N THR A 101 -5.59 -4.93 -8.29
CA THR A 101 -6.93 -4.35 -8.06
C THR A 101 -7.22 -3.13 -8.93
N GLY A 102 -6.21 -2.62 -9.66
CA GLY A 102 -6.31 -1.42 -10.50
C GLY A 102 -6.01 -0.11 -9.78
N GLY A 103 -5.81 -0.14 -8.45
CA GLY A 103 -5.55 1.06 -7.65
C GLY A 103 -4.15 1.66 -7.79
N CYS A 104 -3.11 0.82 -7.85
CA CYS A 104 -1.71 1.31 -7.81
C CYS A 104 -1.18 1.79 -9.17
N TRP A 105 -1.81 1.37 -10.27
CA TRP A 105 -1.42 1.68 -11.65
C TRP A 105 -0.01 1.22 -12.09
N SER A 106 0.77 0.55 -11.24
CA SER A 106 2.10 0.00 -11.61
C SER A 106 2.11 -0.97 -12.80
N CYS A 107 0.99 -1.65 -13.07
CA CYS A 107 0.84 -2.53 -14.24
C CYS A 107 0.31 -1.81 -15.48
N ALA A 108 0.33 -0.48 -15.50
CA ALA A 108 -0.21 0.29 -16.60
C ALA A 108 0.59 0.03 -17.88
N VAL A 109 -0.15 -0.13 -18.96
CA VAL A 109 0.36 -0.25 -20.33
C VAL A 109 -0.38 0.76 -21.19
N LEU A 110 0.16 1.11 -22.36
CA LEU A 110 -0.61 1.93 -23.30
C LEU A 110 -1.61 1.04 -24.01
N ILE A 111 -2.88 1.42 -23.98
CA ILE A 111 -3.98 0.77 -24.69
C ILE A 111 -4.62 1.83 -25.58
N ASN A 112 -4.50 1.67 -26.89
CA ASN A 112 -4.96 2.65 -27.89
C ASN A 112 -4.42 4.06 -27.62
N GLY A 113 -3.14 4.16 -27.22
CA GLY A 113 -2.47 5.42 -26.92
C GLY A 113 -2.67 5.97 -25.50
N GLU A 114 -3.51 5.36 -24.67
CA GLU A 114 -3.80 5.81 -23.30
C GLU A 114 -3.24 4.85 -22.25
N LEU A 115 -2.63 5.39 -21.19
CA LEU A 115 -2.23 4.57 -20.04
C LEU A 115 -3.47 4.00 -19.34
N LYS A 116 -3.50 2.68 -19.17
CA LYS A 116 -4.57 1.97 -18.46
C LYS A 116 -4.03 0.79 -17.65
N PRO A 117 -4.58 0.50 -16.46
CA PRO A 117 -4.15 -0.64 -15.66
C PRO A 117 -4.55 -1.96 -16.33
N SER A 118 -3.56 -2.71 -16.80
CA SER A 118 -3.78 -4.00 -17.47
C SER A 118 -4.52 -5.03 -16.61
N CYS A 119 -4.36 -5.00 -15.28
CA CYS A 119 -4.90 -6.01 -14.37
C CYS A 119 -6.44 -6.03 -14.26
N ILE A 120 -7.13 -4.94 -14.61
CA ILE A 120 -8.59 -4.86 -14.55
C ILE A 120 -9.25 -4.48 -15.88
N THR A 121 -8.48 -4.02 -16.86
CA THR A 121 -9.00 -3.62 -18.18
C THR A 121 -9.34 -4.87 -18.99
N PRO A 122 -10.59 -5.06 -19.46
CA PRO A 122 -10.95 -6.12 -20.39
C PRO A 122 -10.18 -6.03 -21.71
N VAL A 123 -9.92 -7.16 -22.33
CA VAL A 123 -9.49 -7.18 -23.74
C VAL A 123 -10.69 -6.98 -24.65
N GLU A 124 -10.54 -6.11 -25.65
CA GLU A 124 -11.52 -5.85 -26.69
C GLU A 124 -10.91 -6.03 -28.09
N GLU A 125 -11.78 -6.25 -29.08
CA GLU A 125 -11.39 -6.40 -30.48
C GLU A 125 -10.66 -5.15 -30.99
N GLY A 126 -9.56 -5.37 -31.71
CA GLY A 126 -8.77 -4.31 -32.33
C GLY A 126 -7.89 -3.51 -31.37
N MET A 127 -7.79 -3.87 -30.07
CA MET A 127 -6.93 -3.17 -29.13
C MET A 127 -5.46 -3.19 -29.57
N GLU A 128 -4.82 -2.01 -29.52
CA GLU A 128 -3.38 -1.85 -29.63
C GLU A 128 -2.77 -1.64 -28.25
N ILE A 129 -1.90 -2.56 -27.85
CA ILE A 129 -1.29 -2.62 -26.52
C ILE A 129 0.23 -2.46 -26.65
N ILE A 130 0.80 -1.49 -25.95
CA ILE A 130 2.26 -1.29 -25.89
C ILE A 130 2.72 -1.52 -24.46
N THR A 131 3.62 -2.50 -24.30
CA THR A 131 4.18 -2.88 -22.99
C THR A 131 5.63 -2.44 -22.78
N ARG A 132 6.26 -1.88 -23.82
CA ARG A 132 7.66 -1.44 -23.77
C ARG A 132 7.83 -0.24 -22.83
N SER A 133 8.70 -0.39 -21.83
CA SER A 133 8.99 0.67 -20.85
C SER A 133 9.43 1.99 -21.49
N SER A 134 10.18 1.94 -22.60
CA SER A 134 10.66 3.13 -23.33
C SER A 134 9.55 3.97 -23.96
N GLU A 135 8.40 3.35 -24.27
CA GLU A 135 7.23 4.05 -24.79
C GLU A 135 6.34 4.53 -23.64
N ILE A 136 6.14 3.67 -22.64
CA ILE A 136 5.35 4.01 -21.44
C ILE A 136 5.94 5.22 -20.72
N SER A 137 7.26 5.31 -20.58
CA SER A 137 7.93 6.41 -19.88
C SER A 137 7.84 7.77 -20.58
N LYS A 138 7.34 7.83 -21.82
CA LYS A 138 7.06 9.10 -22.52
C LYS A 138 5.79 9.77 -22.00
N HIS A 139 4.95 9.03 -21.29
CA HIS A 139 3.73 9.53 -20.69
C HIS A 139 3.94 9.75 -19.18
N PRO A 140 3.41 10.83 -18.59
CA PRO A 140 3.42 10.99 -17.15
C PRO A 140 2.77 9.77 -16.48
N PRO A 141 3.41 9.16 -15.47
CA PRO A 141 2.80 8.04 -14.77
C PRO A 141 1.50 8.49 -14.11
N LEU A 142 0.58 7.56 -13.94
CA LEU A 142 -0.73 7.82 -13.34
C LEU A 142 -0.91 6.96 -12.09
N ARG A 143 -1.67 7.47 -11.12
CA ARG A 143 -2.04 6.74 -9.91
C ARG A 143 -3.34 7.25 -9.31
N LEU A 144 -4.16 6.35 -8.79
CA LEU A 144 -5.28 6.74 -7.93
C LEU A 144 -4.76 7.12 -6.55
N VAL A 145 -5.00 8.38 -6.18
CA VAL A 145 -4.73 8.96 -4.88
C VAL A 145 -5.95 9.79 -4.45
N SER A 146 -6.31 9.72 -3.18
CA SER A 146 -7.48 10.41 -2.64
C SER A 146 -7.28 10.85 -1.19
N GLY A 147 -8.32 11.39 -0.56
CA GLY A 147 -8.32 11.72 0.86
C GLY A 147 -7.32 12.81 1.27
N PHE A 148 -7.12 13.82 0.43
CA PHE A 148 -6.29 14.98 0.73
C PHE A 148 -6.86 15.78 1.90
N GLN A 149 -6.28 15.66 3.10
CA GLN A 149 -6.83 16.29 4.31
C GLN A 149 -5.76 16.55 5.37
N GLY A 150 -6.09 17.44 6.33
CA GLY A 150 -5.31 17.61 7.55
C GLY A 150 -5.36 16.34 8.40
N HIS A 151 -4.22 15.97 8.96
CA HIS A 151 -4.04 14.76 9.75
C HIS A 151 -3.51 15.13 11.16
N PRO A 152 -4.36 15.05 12.20
CA PRO A 152 -4.04 15.54 13.54
C PRO A 152 -3.15 14.60 14.36
N VAL A 153 -3.02 13.34 13.93
CA VAL A 153 -2.29 12.30 14.68
C VAL A 153 -0.90 12.04 14.11
N GLY A 154 -0.70 12.28 12.82
CA GLY A 154 0.52 11.89 12.12
C GLY A 154 0.57 10.38 11.82
N GLY A 155 1.23 9.98 10.74
CA GLY A 155 1.61 8.59 10.50
C GLY A 155 2.68 8.06 11.47
N VAL A 156 3.22 6.89 11.16
CA VAL A 156 4.26 6.22 11.95
C VAL A 156 5.58 6.97 11.90
N GLY A 157 5.94 7.48 10.72
CA GLY A 157 7.11 8.32 10.48
C GLY A 157 6.93 9.78 10.90
N THR A 158 5.86 10.14 11.62
CA THR A 158 5.72 11.48 12.20
C THR A 158 6.40 11.52 13.57
N PRO A 159 7.33 12.46 13.82
CA PRO A 159 8.03 12.55 15.11
C PRO A 159 7.11 12.67 16.31
N TYR A 160 7.40 11.90 17.36
CA TYR A 160 6.56 11.83 18.57
C TYR A 160 6.44 13.17 19.29
N TRP A 161 7.46 14.03 19.23
CA TRP A 161 7.41 15.35 19.85
C TRP A 161 6.45 16.32 19.15
N LEU A 162 6.02 16.02 17.91
CA LEU A 162 4.97 16.76 17.22
C LEU A 162 3.58 16.22 17.54
N LYS A 163 3.45 14.95 17.96
CA LYS A 163 2.15 14.34 18.24
C LYS A 163 1.48 15.02 19.45
N PRO A 164 0.17 15.31 19.39
CA PRO A 164 -0.52 16.06 20.42
C PRO A 164 -0.47 15.33 21.78
N ARG A 165 -0.22 16.09 22.85
CA ARG A 165 -0.30 15.61 24.23
C ARG A 165 -1.63 16.03 24.84
N GLY A 166 -2.49 15.05 25.13
CA GLY A 166 -3.82 15.30 25.70
C GLY A 166 -4.86 15.72 24.66
N PHE A 167 -5.82 16.57 25.05
CA PHE A 167 -6.99 16.95 24.24
C PHE A 167 -6.77 18.14 23.31
N ALA A 168 -5.57 18.75 23.30
CA ALA A 168 -5.27 19.85 22.39
C ALA A 168 -5.25 19.34 20.95
N TYR A 169 -6.21 19.78 20.15
CA TYR A 169 -6.37 19.37 18.76
C TYR A 169 -5.67 20.37 17.84
N SER A 170 -4.67 19.91 17.10
CA SER A 170 -4.06 20.65 16.00
C SER A 170 -3.67 19.68 14.90
N TYR A 171 -3.74 20.13 13.65
CA TYR A 171 -3.18 19.37 12.53
C TYR A 171 -1.65 19.44 12.61
N ILE A 172 -0.98 18.30 12.40
CA ILE A 172 0.49 18.22 12.45
C ILE A 172 1.10 17.84 11.11
N GLU A 173 0.27 17.34 10.19
CA GLU A 173 0.60 17.11 8.79
C GLU A 173 -0.67 17.16 7.92
N VAL A 174 -0.50 17.23 6.62
CA VAL A 174 -1.54 16.87 5.64
C VAL A 174 -1.18 15.54 5.00
N ALA A 175 -2.17 14.75 4.66
CA ALA A 175 -1.97 13.44 4.05
C ALA A 175 -2.80 13.30 2.78
N CYS A 176 -2.27 12.54 1.82
CA CYS A 176 -3.06 11.87 0.78
C CYS A 176 -2.85 10.36 0.86
N PHE A 177 -3.79 9.60 0.28
CA PHE A 177 -3.82 8.16 0.39
C PHE A 177 -3.76 7.50 -0.98
N ALA A 178 -2.78 6.65 -1.17
CA ALA A 178 -2.58 5.87 -2.36
C ALA A 178 -3.49 4.65 -2.40
N HIS A 179 -4.03 4.34 -3.58
CA HIS A 179 -4.85 3.16 -3.80
C HIS A 179 -3.98 1.96 -4.21
N GLY A 180 -4.50 0.75 -3.96
CA GLY A 180 -3.83 -0.51 -4.26
C GLY A 180 -2.76 -0.90 -3.25
N CYS A 181 -2.73 -2.17 -2.86
CA CYS A 181 -1.71 -2.75 -2.00
C CYS A 181 -1.36 -4.17 -2.48
N ILE A 182 -0.10 -4.60 -2.27
CA ILE A 182 0.36 -5.96 -2.54
C ILE A 182 -0.12 -6.95 -1.47
N LEU A 183 -0.35 -6.46 -0.25
CA LEU A 183 -0.84 -7.24 0.88
C LEU A 183 -2.37 -7.39 0.84
N ARG A 184 -2.89 -8.29 1.68
CA ARG A 184 -4.33 -8.60 1.85
C ARG A 184 -4.73 -8.60 3.33
N CYS A 185 -4.24 -7.61 4.07
CA CYS A 185 -4.39 -7.55 5.52
C CYS A 185 -5.87 -7.67 5.92
N PRO A 186 -6.28 -8.71 6.67
CA PRO A 186 -7.68 -8.87 7.07
C PRO A 186 -8.21 -7.72 7.92
N SER A 187 -7.35 -7.04 8.68
CA SER A 187 -7.66 -5.87 9.51
C SER A 187 -7.21 -4.54 8.89
N CYS A 188 -7.21 -4.43 7.55
CA CYS A 188 -6.79 -3.21 6.87
C CYS A 188 -7.70 -2.03 7.26
N GLN A 189 -7.13 -1.02 7.93
CA GLN A 189 -7.87 0.15 8.39
C GLN A 189 -8.21 1.12 7.24
N ASN A 190 -7.49 1.03 6.12
CA ASN A 190 -7.68 1.82 4.91
C ASN A 190 -8.25 0.98 3.77
N TRP A 191 -9.06 -0.06 4.07
CA TRP A 191 -9.48 -1.04 3.07
C TRP A 191 -10.30 -0.41 1.94
N GLU A 192 -11.14 0.58 2.23
CA GLU A 192 -11.96 1.27 1.23
C GLU A 192 -11.10 1.99 0.18
N ILE A 193 -9.99 2.58 0.60
CA ILE A 193 -9.02 3.23 -0.28
C ILE A 193 -8.18 2.17 -1.00
N THR A 194 -7.67 1.19 -0.24
CA THR A 194 -6.77 0.15 -0.72
C THR A 194 -7.36 -0.65 -1.88
N TYR A 195 -8.64 -1.00 -1.78
CA TYR A 195 -9.33 -1.84 -2.76
C TYR A 195 -10.18 -1.06 -3.76
N SER A 196 -10.26 0.27 -3.64
CA SER A 196 -10.94 1.11 -4.62
C SER A 196 -10.08 1.26 -5.89
N SER A 197 -10.72 1.09 -7.04
CA SER A 197 -10.15 1.32 -8.36
C SER A 197 -10.98 2.26 -9.22
N ARG A 198 -12.04 2.84 -8.64
CA ARG A 198 -12.86 3.87 -9.27
C ARG A 198 -12.36 5.25 -8.87
N GLY A 199 -12.26 6.13 -9.86
CA GLY A 199 -11.84 7.52 -9.67
C GLY A 199 -11.00 8.00 -10.85
N THR A 200 -10.59 9.26 -10.79
CA THR A 200 -9.68 9.85 -11.77
C THR A 200 -8.25 9.69 -11.25
N PRO A 201 -7.37 8.95 -11.94
CA PRO A 201 -5.98 8.89 -11.55
C PRO A 201 -5.31 10.25 -11.78
N LEU A 202 -4.38 10.61 -10.92
CA LEU A 202 -3.65 11.86 -11.02
C LEU A 202 -2.23 11.61 -11.51
N THR A 203 -1.68 12.58 -12.24
CA THR A 203 -0.23 12.67 -12.44
C THR A 203 0.45 13.08 -11.13
N PRO A 204 1.77 12.87 -10.99
CA PRO A 204 2.51 13.28 -9.81
C PRO A 204 2.38 14.78 -9.52
N LEU A 205 2.46 15.63 -10.55
CA LEU A 205 2.32 17.09 -10.41
C LEU A 205 0.93 17.48 -9.92
N GLN A 206 -0.13 16.89 -10.48
CA GLN A 206 -1.51 17.18 -10.06
C GLN A 206 -1.73 16.83 -8.59
N ALA A 207 -1.29 15.64 -8.16
CA ALA A 207 -1.39 15.25 -6.76
C ALA A 207 -0.57 16.16 -5.84
N ALA A 208 0.65 16.54 -6.27
CA ALA A 208 1.52 17.41 -5.51
C ALA A 208 0.94 18.82 -5.33
N GLN A 209 0.26 19.35 -6.36
CA GLN A 209 -0.45 20.63 -6.28
C GLN A 209 -1.59 20.58 -5.25
N VAL A 210 -2.42 19.54 -5.28
CA VAL A 210 -3.54 19.39 -4.33
C VAL A 210 -3.03 19.26 -2.89
N LEU A 211 -1.99 18.46 -2.65
CA LEU A 211 -1.45 18.28 -1.30
C LEU A 211 -0.72 19.55 -0.80
N THR A 212 -0.04 20.28 -1.70
CA THR A 212 0.58 21.58 -1.37
C THR A 212 -0.47 22.62 -0.99
N GLU A 213 -1.62 22.63 -1.66
CA GLU A 213 -2.71 23.52 -1.29
C GLU A 213 -3.30 23.15 0.07
N ALA A 214 -3.50 21.85 0.33
CA ALA A 214 -3.90 21.38 1.65
C ALA A 214 -2.90 21.85 2.73
N ARG A 215 -1.60 21.72 2.49
CA ARG A 215 -0.55 22.18 3.42
C ARG A 215 -0.76 23.65 3.83
N ARG A 216 -1.07 24.52 2.86
CA ARG A 216 -1.33 25.95 3.11
C ARG A 216 -2.61 26.16 3.92
N ILE A 217 -3.70 25.49 3.54
CA ILE A 217 -4.99 25.59 4.22
C ILE A 217 -4.86 25.20 5.70
N TYR A 218 -4.17 24.08 5.97
CA TYR A 218 -4.01 23.56 7.34
C TYR A 218 -2.83 24.17 8.09
N SER A 219 -1.97 24.97 7.42
CA SER A 219 -0.81 25.65 8.01
C SER A 219 0.13 24.68 8.76
N VAL A 220 0.55 23.62 8.05
CA VAL A 220 1.47 22.60 8.58
C VAL A 220 2.72 22.48 7.72
N ASP A 221 3.80 21.92 8.26
CA ASP A 221 5.05 21.76 7.52
C ASP A 221 5.18 20.41 6.81
N ARG A 222 4.40 19.43 7.22
CA ARG A 222 4.55 18.04 6.79
C ARG A 222 3.47 17.64 5.80
N LEU A 223 3.90 17.07 4.68
CA LEU A 223 3.05 16.50 3.64
C LEU A 223 3.34 15.01 3.52
N ALA A 224 2.34 14.19 3.80
CA ALA A 224 2.45 12.74 3.84
C ALA A 224 1.72 12.08 2.68
N ILE A 225 2.30 10.99 2.18
CA ILE A 225 1.58 10.00 1.38
C ILE A 225 1.53 8.69 2.16
N SER A 226 0.31 8.19 2.38
CA SER A 226 0.01 6.93 3.07
C SER A 226 -1.01 6.13 2.24
N GLY A 227 -1.75 5.21 2.87
CA GLY A 227 -2.83 4.44 2.25
C GLY A 227 -2.35 3.36 1.27
N GLY A 228 -3.14 2.29 1.14
CA GLY A 228 -2.76 1.16 0.27
C GLY A 228 -1.35 0.67 0.55
N GLU A 229 -0.51 0.66 -0.49
CA GLU A 229 0.95 0.67 -0.34
C GLU A 229 1.56 1.76 -1.23
N SER A 230 2.04 2.84 -0.63
CA SER A 230 2.48 4.06 -1.32
C SER A 230 3.68 3.84 -2.25
N THR A 231 4.49 2.80 -2.03
CA THR A 231 5.73 2.55 -2.81
C THR A 231 5.53 1.65 -4.04
N LEU A 232 4.30 1.17 -4.31
CA LEU A 232 4.07 0.25 -5.44
C LEU A 232 4.31 0.86 -6.82
N ASN A 233 4.16 2.18 -7.01
CA ASN A 233 4.37 2.83 -8.30
C ASN A 233 5.58 3.76 -8.21
N MET A 234 6.75 3.18 -8.52
CA MET A 234 8.06 3.79 -8.32
C MET A 234 8.20 5.13 -9.05
N ALA A 235 8.00 5.13 -10.37
CA ALA A 235 8.11 6.34 -11.19
C ALA A 235 7.16 7.43 -10.70
N TRP A 236 5.91 7.07 -10.39
CA TRP A 236 4.94 8.04 -9.89
C TRP A 236 5.37 8.65 -8.55
N LEU A 237 5.82 7.83 -7.59
CA LEU A 237 6.19 8.32 -6.26
C LEU A 237 7.43 9.22 -6.32
N LEU A 238 8.45 8.83 -7.08
CA LEU A 238 9.67 9.64 -7.23
C LEU A 238 9.36 11.02 -7.81
N ASP A 239 8.57 11.07 -8.89
CA ASP A 239 8.17 12.33 -9.51
C ASP A 239 7.22 13.15 -8.62
N PHE A 240 6.45 12.48 -7.77
CA PHE A 240 5.55 13.14 -6.82
C PHE A 240 6.35 13.85 -5.74
N ILE A 241 7.34 13.18 -5.14
CA ILE A 241 8.22 13.78 -4.14
C ILE A 241 9.05 14.92 -4.76
N LYS A 242 9.59 14.74 -5.98
CA LYS A 242 10.27 15.82 -6.72
C LYS A 242 9.36 17.03 -6.95
N SER A 243 8.10 16.79 -7.32
CA SER A 243 7.10 17.85 -7.53
C SER A 243 6.75 18.57 -6.23
N LEU A 244 6.58 17.84 -5.13
CA LEU A 244 6.35 18.41 -3.80
C LEU A 244 7.51 19.31 -3.38
N LYS A 245 8.76 18.84 -3.52
CA LYS A 245 9.98 19.63 -3.24
C LYS A 245 10.08 20.89 -4.10
N ALA A 246 9.71 20.79 -5.38
CA ALA A 246 9.73 21.94 -6.29
C ALA A 246 8.69 23.02 -5.92
N LEU A 247 7.52 22.60 -5.41
CA LEU A 247 6.41 23.46 -5.01
C LEU A 247 6.53 24.02 -3.58
N ASN A 248 7.28 23.35 -2.70
CA ASN A 248 7.47 23.70 -1.29
C ASN A 248 8.97 23.88 -1.00
N ARG A 249 9.53 25.04 -1.38
CA ARG A 249 10.98 25.32 -1.33
C ARG A 249 11.48 25.86 0.00
N ASP A 250 10.57 26.13 0.93
CA ASP A 250 10.93 26.55 2.28
C ASP A 250 11.59 25.40 3.05
N ARG A 251 12.45 25.75 4.01
CA ARG A 251 13.28 24.77 4.75
C ARG A 251 12.49 23.94 5.75
N GLU A 252 11.29 24.39 6.11
CA GLU A 252 10.43 23.71 7.07
C GLU A 252 9.66 22.57 6.42
N ALA A 253 9.40 22.63 5.11
CA ALA A 253 8.72 21.57 4.38
C ALA A 253 9.34 20.19 4.64
N ARG A 254 8.45 19.23 4.95
CA ARG A 254 8.79 17.83 5.16
C ARG A 254 7.93 16.93 4.29
N PHE A 255 8.55 15.92 3.67
CA PHE A 255 7.94 14.98 2.75
C PHE A 255 8.00 13.57 3.35
N HIS A 256 6.85 13.11 3.82
CA HIS A 256 6.69 11.88 4.59
C HIS A 256 6.14 10.75 3.71
N VAL A 257 6.88 9.64 3.60
CA VAL A 257 6.45 8.41 2.91
C VAL A 257 6.11 7.35 3.93
N ASP A 258 4.82 7.05 4.08
CA ASP A 258 4.31 6.00 4.97
C ASP A 258 4.06 4.71 4.16
N THR A 259 4.60 3.57 4.62
CA THR A 259 4.77 2.36 3.81
C THR A 259 4.78 1.09 4.66
N ASN A 260 4.39 -0.04 4.09
CA ASN A 260 4.67 -1.36 4.66
C ASN A 260 6.08 -1.88 4.35
N ALA A 261 6.90 -1.14 3.58
CA ALA A 261 8.29 -1.43 3.24
C ALA A 261 8.57 -2.72 2.44
N VAL A 262 7.55 -3.49 2.07
CA VAL A 262 7.74 -4.85 1.54
C VAL A 262 8.29 -4.91 0.10
N VAL A 263 8.36 -3.77 -0.62
CA VAL A 263 8.89 -3.69 -1.99
C VAL A 263 10.01 -2.67 -2.17
N LEU A 264 10.47 -2.03 -1.09
CA LEU A 264 11.56 -1.06 -1.16
C LEU A 264 12.90 -1.76 -1.35
N THR A 265 13.70 -1.30 -2.31
CA THR A 265 15.09 -1.74 -2.49
C THR A 265 16.04 -0.64 -2.02
N PRO A 266 17.31 -0.96 -1.70
CA PRO A 266 18.34 0.05 -1.42
C PRO A 266 18.38 1.18 -2.46
N SER A 267 18.39 0.85 -3.76
CA SER A 267 18.41 1.85 -4.83
C SER A 267 17.17 2.73 -4.83
N TYR A 268 15.99 2.16 -4.58
CA TYR A 268 14.75 2.93 -4.56
C TYR A 268 14.69 3.86 -3.33
N ILE A 269 15.21 3.42 -2.18
CA ILE A 269 15.36 4.28 -1.00
C ILE A 269 16.29 5.46 -1.32
N ASP A 270 17.42 5.19 -1.96
CA ASP A 270 18.37 6.23 -2.37
C ASP A 270 17.71 7.27 -3.29
N GLU A 271 16.97 6.81 -4.30
CA GLU A 271 16.24 7.67 -5.24
C GLU A 271 15.14 8.48 -4.54
N LEU A 272 14.47 7.93 -3.51
CA LEU A 272 13.48 8.66 -2.71
C LEU A 272 14.14 9.78 -1.90
N VAL A 273 15.29 9.51 -1.28
CA VAL A 273 16.05 10.53 -0.52
C VAL A 273 16.54 11.62 -1.47
N GLU A 274 17.11 11.26 -2.63
CA GLU A 274 17.54 12.20 -3.66
C GLU A 274 16.37 13.08 -4.17
N ALA A 275 15.22 12.45 -4.42
CA ALA A 275 13.99 13.14 -4.81
C ALA A 275 13.54 14.16 -3.76
N GLY A 276 13.85 13.92 -2.48
CA GLY A 276 13.61 14.85 -1.38
C GLY A 276 12.85 14.27 -0.20
N MET A 277 12.64 12.96 -0.10
CA MET A 277 11.99 12.35 1.06
C MET A 277 12.76 12.73 2.34
N THR A 278 12.05 13.29 3.33
CA THR A 278 12.65 13.69 4.61
C THR A 278 12.23 12.78 5.75
N ASP A 279 11.11 12.07 5.61
CA ASP A 279 10.59 11.20 6.66
C ASP A 279 10.02 9.92 6.06
N ILE A 280 10.23 8.79 6.75
CA ILE A 280 9.70 7.49 6.32
C ILE A 280 9.10 6.73 7.51
N GLY A 281 7.93 6.13 7.27
CA GLY A 281 7.21 5.30 8.22
C GLY A 281 7.05 3.86 7.75
N PRO A 282 8.05 2.98 7.91
CA PRO A 282 7.90 1.55 7.61
C PRO A 282 7.16 0.78 8.72
N ASP A 283 6.13 0.02 8.36
CA ASP A 283 5.48 -0.97 9.24
C ASP A 283 6.18 -2.35 9.16
N LEU A 284 6.69 -2.86 10.29
CA LEU A 284 7.19 -4.24 10.42
C LEU A 284 6.08 -5.18 10.88
N LYS A 285 5.58 -6.02 9.97
CA LYS A 285 4.39 -6.85 10.21
C LYS A 285 4.73 -8.22 10.79
N GLY A 286 5.62 -8.26 11.77
CA GLY A 286 6.03 -9.45 12.50
C GLY A 286 7.51 -9.77 12.32
N LEU A 287 8.02 -10.72 13.11
CA LEU A 287 9.36 -11.29 12.94
C LEU A 287 9.29 -12.69 12.35
N ARG A 288 8.24 -13.43 12.70
CA ARG A 288 8.00 -14.80 12.27
C ARG A 288 7.13 -14.81 11.02
N LEU A 289 7.44 -15.71 10.10
CA LEU A 289 6.71 -15.83 8.82
C LEU A 289 5.22 -16.07 9.03
N GLU A 290 4.85 -16.90 10.00
CA GLU A 290 3.46 -17.23 10.32
C GLU A 290 2.69 -16.00 10.84
N THR A 291 3.33 -15.16 11.65
CA THR A 291 2.77 -13.90 12.14
C THR A 291 2.58 -12.93 10.99
N PHE A 292 3.60 -12.77 10.14
CA PHE A 292 3.52 -11.94 8.94
C PHE A 292 2.39 -12.38 8.02
N MET A 293 2.26 -13.67 7.71
CA MET A 293 1.18 -14.18 6.86
C MET A 293 -0.21 -13.94 7.48
N LYS A 294 -0.36 -14.08 8.81
CA LYS A 294 -1.63 -13.80 9.51
C LYS A 294 -2.02 -12.32 9.43
N ILE A 295 -1.07 -11.42 9.67
CA ILE A 295 -1.30 -9.96 9.63
C ILE A 295 -1.58 -9.50 8.20
N THR A 296 -0.79 -9.98 7.24
CA THR A 296 -0.81 -9.48 5.86
C THR A 296 -1.78 -10.21 4.95
N GLY A 297 -2.28 -11.38 5.34
CA GLY A 297 -3.15 -12.21 4.48
C GLY A 297 -2.46 -12.78 3.24
N VAL A 298 -1.13 -12.67 3.12
CA VAL A 298 -0.37 -13.29 2.03
C VAL A 298 -0.30 -14.80 2.28
N ARG A 299 -0.86 -15.58 1.35
CA ARG A 299 -0.97 -17.05 1.47
C ARG A 299 0.21 -17.81 0.88
N ASP A 300 0.86 -17.22 -0.12
CA ASP A 300 2.04 -17.80 -0.75
C ASP A 300 3.26 -17.64 0.17
N ARG A 301 3.83 -18.76 0.63
CA ARG A 301 4.92 -18.75 1.63
C ARG A 301 6.22 -18.17 1.09
N GLU A 302 6.54 -18.40 -0.19
CA GLU A 302 7.78 -17.89 -0.79
C GLU A 302 7.71 -16.37 -0.91
N LEU A 303 6.62 -15.85 -1.48
CA LEU A 303 6.37 -14.42 -1.54
C LEU A 303 6.36 -13.80 -0.14
N ALA A 304 5.63 -14.38 0.81
CA ALA A 304 5.58 -13.87 2.18
C ALA A 304 6.98 -13.80 2.83
N SER A 305 7.83 -14.81 2.61
CA SER A 305 9.20 -14.82 3.10
C SER A 305 10.05 -13.69 2.51
N LYS A 306 9.94 -13.47 1.18
CA LYS A 306 10.64 -12.36 0.51
C LYS A 306 10.18 -11.00 1.02
N LEU A 307 8.86 -10.80 1.14
CA LEU A 307 8.27 -9.54 1.64
C LEU A 307 8.67 -9.25 3.09
N LEU A 308 8.63 -10.28 3.97
CA LEU A 308 9.07 -10.17 5.37
C LEU A 308 10.56 -9.82 5.47
N SER A 309 11.41 -10.49 4.69
CA SER A 309 12.84 -10.16 4.66
C SER A 309 13.06 -8.69 4.26
N ASN A 310 12.28 -8.22 3.28
CA ASN A 310 12.42 -6.90 2.72
C ASN A 310 11.97 -5.76 3.65
N GLU A 311 10.91 -5.94 4.45
CA GLU A 311 10.51 -4.91 5.43
C GLU A 311 11.60 -4.67 6.49
N TRP A 312 12.25 -5.75 6.97
CA TRP A 312 13.33 -5.64 7.95
C TRP A 312 14.63 -5.10 7.35
N SER A 313 14.98 -5.51 6.12
CA SER A 313 16.17 -4.98 5.44
C SER A 313 16.02 -3.49 5.12
N THR A 314 14.81 -3.03 4.77
CA THR A 314 14.49 -1.62 4.55
C THR A 314 14.77 -0.78 5.78
N VAL A 315 14.23 -1.17 6.95
CA VAL A 315 14.48 -0.45 8.21
C VAL A 315 15.97 -0.39 8.50
N LYS A 316 16.67 -1.52 8.40
CA LYS A 316 18.12 -1.57 8.63
C LYS A 316 18.87 -0.64 7.68
N TYR A 317 18.54 -0.67 6.38
CA TYR A 317 19.23 0.14 5.37
C TYR A 317 19.04 1.64 5.58
N VAL A 318 17.82 2.08 5.87
CA VAL A 318 17.55 3.49 6.17
C VAL A 318 18.32 3.96 7.40
N VAL A 319 18.37 3.15 8.46
CA VAL A 319 19.15 3.50 9.66
C VAL A 319 20.65 3.49 9.37
N ASP A 320 21.19 2.45 8.75
CA ASP A 320 22.63 2.34 8.49
C ASP A 320 23.16 3.51 7.65
N LYS A 321 22.36 3.99 6.68
CA LYS A 321 22.82 4.95 5.67
C LYS A 321 22.33 6.38 5.89
N TYR A 322 21.12 6.56 6.40
CA TYR A 322 20.43 7.86 6.44
C TYR A 322 20.02 8.30 7.85
N TRP A 323 20.52 7.63 8.90
CA TRP A 323 20.25 8.04 10.27
C TRP A 323 20.73 9.47 10.54
N GLY A 324 19.81 10.31 11.05
CA GLY A 324 20.06 11.74 11.27
C GLY A 324 19.80 12.64 10.06
N GLU A 325 19.72 12.07 8.85
CA GLU A 325 19.36 12.80 7.62
C GLU A 325 17.89 12.64 7.28
N VAL A 326 17.37 11.41 7.39
CA VAL A 326 15.95 11.07 7.20
C VAL A 326 15.36 10.68 8.55
N PHE A 327 14.23 11.28 8.90
CA PHE A 327 13.52 10.86 10.09
C PHE A 327 12.82 9.51 9.82
N ILE A 328 13.08 8.51 10.67
CA ILE A 328 12.44 7.20 10.58
C ILE A 328 11.66 6.90 11.86
N GLY A 329 10.39 6.53 11.69
CA GLY A 329 9.57 5.89 12.72
C GLY A 329 9.16 4.51 12.25
N VAL A 330 9.29 3.49 13.10
CA VAL A 330 8.96 2.10 12.77
C VAL A 330 7.63 1.70 13.38
N GLY A 331 6.73 1.18 12.57
CA GLY A 331 5.40 0.75 12.97
C GLY A 331 5.40 -0.72 13.35
N ILE A 332 4.76 -1.08 14.46
CA ILE A 332 4.50 -2.48 14.80
C ILE A 332 2.99 -2.67 14.96
N PRO A 333 2.31 -3.34 14.00
CA PRO A 333 0.91 -3.69 14.17
C PRO A 333 0.77 -4.81 15.20
N TYR A 334 0.15 -4.50 16.34
CA TYR A 334 0.01 -5.43 17.45
C TYR A 334 -1.44 -5.85 17.69
N ASN A 335 -1.65 -7.14 17.82
CA ASN A 335 -2.79 -7.75 18.48
C ASN A 335 -2.39 -9.14 18.99
N ARG A 336 -2.79 -9.48 20.22
CA ARG A 336 -2.53 -10.80 20.81
C ARG A 336 -3.06 -11.99 20.00
N ALA A 337 -4.01 -11.76 19.08
CA ALA A 337 -4.59 -12.79 18.23
C ALA A 337 -3.58 -13.36 17.21
N PHE A 338 -2.53 -12.62 16.88
CA PHE A 338 -1.53 -13.05 15.89
C PHE A 338 -0.08 -12.86 16.33
N MET A 339 0.20 -12.03 17.34
CA MET A 339 1.57 -11.75 17.81
C MET A 339 1.67 -12.01 19.32
N SER A 340 2.64 -12.82 19.73
CA SER A 340 2.93 -13.06 21.15
C SER A 340 3.79 -11.94 21.74
N MET A 341 3.77 -11.79 23.07
CA MET A 341 4.70 -10.88 23.76
C MET A 341 6.16 -11.32 23.61
N GLU A 342 6.41 -12.61 23.43
CA GLU A 342 7.76 -13.16 23.17
C GLU A 342 8.26 -12.68 21.80
N GLU A 343 7.47 -12.83 20.74
CA GLU A 343 7.84 -12.33 19.42
C GLU A 343 8.01 -10.80 19.44
N LEU A 344 7.14 -10.07 20.14
CA LEU A 344 7.27 -8.63 20.31
C LEU A 344 8.58 -8.26 21.01
N HIS A 345 8.99 -9.01 22.04
CA HIS A 345 10.27 -8.80 22.71
C HIS A 345 11.46 -9.06 21.78
N GLU A 346 11.41 -10.14 20.98
CA GLU A 346 12.42 -10.45 19.96
C GLU A 346 12.52 -9.35 18.89
N MET A 347 11.38 -8.80 18.44
CA MET A 347 11.32 -7.63 17.57
C MET A 347 12.00 -6.42 18.22
N GLY A 348 11.72 -6.18 19.51
CA GLY A 348 12.35 -5.14 20.31
C GLY A 348 13.87 -5.28 20.38
N LEU A 349 14.39 -6.49 20.66
CA LEU A 349 15.82 -6.77 20.71
C LEU A 349 16.49 -6.49 19.35
N LYS A 350 15.84 -6.93 18.26
CA LYS A 350 16.35 -6.71 16.90
C LYS A 350 16.38 -5.22 16.54
N LEU A 351 15.32 -4.46 16.83
CA LEU A 351 15.30 -3.02 16.59
C LEU A 351 16.31 -2.27 17.47
N ALA A 352 16.44 -2.63 18.74
CA ALA A 352 17.41 -2.03 19.65
C ALA A 352 18.86 -2.31 19.19
N SER A 353 19.12 -3.47 18.58
CA SER A 353 20.43 -3.78 17.99
C SER A 353 20.74 -2.95 16.74
N ILE A 354 19.72 -2.44 16.05
CA ILE A 354 19.88 -1.53 14.91
C ILE A 354 20.13 -0.11 15.41
N GLU A 355 19.24 0.42 16.25
CA GLU A 355 19.37 1.75 16.86
C GLU A 355 18.43 1.88 18.07
N PRO A 356 18.94 1.91 19.32
CA PRO A 356 18.11 1.94 20.53
C PRO A 356 17.18 3.16 20.63
N THR A 357 17.53 4.27 19.98
CA THR A 357 16.76 5.52 20.01
C THR A 357 15.79 5.68 18.84
N ILE A 358 15.66 4.67 17.98
CA ILE A 358 14.64 4.68 16.92
C ILE A 358 13.24 4.81 17.50
N GLN A 359 12.42 5.65 16.87
CA GLN A 359 11.03 5.76 17.25
C GLN A 359 10.32 4.46 16.84
N VAL A 360 9.68 3.80 17.79
CA VAL A 360 8.83 2.64 17.54
C VAL A 360 7.39 2.98 17.92
N CYS A 361 6.48 2.93 16.96
CA CYS A 361 5.05 3.18 17.16
C CYS A 361 4.27 1.86 17.06
N VAL A 362 3.76 1.38 18.19
CA VAL A 362 2.92 0.18 18.19
C VAL A 362 1.47 0.57 17.91
N LEU A 363 0.90 -0.01 16.86
CA LEU A 363 -0.46 0.25 16.39
C LEU A 363 -1.43 -0.80 16.99
N ASP A 364 -2.52 -0.35 17.58
CA ASP A 364 -3.53 -1.22 18.21
C ASP A 364 -4.49 -1.83 17.19
N TYR A 365 -4.02 -2.84 16.46
CA TYR A 365 -4.82 -3.51 15.43
C TYR A 365 -6.14 -4.01 16.02
N ARG A 366 -7.23 -3.65 15.34
CA ARG A 366 -8.61 -3.70 15.84
C ARG A 366 -9.56 -4.28 14.80
N PRO A 367 -10.83 -4.55 15.15
CA PRO A 367 -11.85 -4.99 14.21
C PRO A 367 -12.01 -4.01 13.05
N GLU A 368 -11.53 -4.42 11.88
CA GLU A 368 -11.60 -3.68 10.63
C GLU A 368 -11.73 -4.67 9.49
N PHE A 369 -12.32 -4.23 8.38
CA PHE A 369 -12.47 -5.02 7.15
C PHE A 369 -12.98 -6.45 7.41
N ARG A 370 -12.17 -7.49 7.17
CA ARG A 370 -12.52 -8.91 7.34
C ARG A 370 -12.31 -9.41 8.77
N ALA A 371 -11.50 -8.72 9.55
CA ALA A 371 -11.09 -9.15 10.88
C ALA A 371 -12.06 -8.68 11.97
N GLN A 372 -13.37 -8.75 11.72
CA GLN A 372 -14.42 -8.28 12.64
C GLN A 372 -14.43 -9.07 13.96
N ASN A 373 -13.82 -10.24 13.99
CA ASN A 373 -13.66 -11.08 15.17
C ASN A 373 -12.52 -10.65 16.11
N LEU A 374 -11.66 -9.71 15.71
CA LEU A 374 -10.59 -9.23 16.58
C LEU A 374 -11.16 -8.54 17.83
N ARG A 375 -10.33 -8.40 18.85
CA ARG A 375 -10.60 -7.50 19.96
C ARG A 375 -9.50 -6.47 19.98
N ARG A 376 -9.87 -5.18 19.97
CA ARG A 376 -8.90 -4.09 20.09
C ARG A 376 -8.10 -4.27 21.39
N PRO A 377 -6.76 -4.19 21.36
CA PRO A 377 -5.95 -4.22 22.57
C PRO A 377 -6.42 -3.19 23.59
N SER A 378 -6.46 -3.60 24.86
CA SER A 378 -6.85 -2.67 25.94
C SER A 378 -5.72 -1.68 26.24
N PHE A 379 -6.03 -0.56 26.89
CA PHE A 379 -5.01 0.39 27.35
C PHE A 379 -3.94 -0.29 28.24
N GLN A 380 -4.35 -1.17 29.15
CA GLN A 380 -3.44 -1.92 30.04
C GLN A 380 -2.55 -2.90 29.27
N GLU A 381 -3.11 -3.54 28.24
CA GLU A 381 -2.35 -4.41 27.36
C GLU A 381 -1.29 -3.62 26.58
N MET A 382 -1.63 -2.43 26.07
CA MET A 382 -0.69 -1.56 25.38
C MET A 382 0.39 -0.97 26.30
N LEU A 383 0.11 -0.76 27.59
CA LEU A 383 1.14 -0.46 28.59
C LEU A 383 2.15 -1.61 28.72
N LYS A 384 1.66 -2.85 28.81
CA LYS A 384 2.52 -4.03 28.86
C LYS A 384 3.34 -4.23 27.58
N VAL A 385 2.75 -3.96 26.41
CA VAL A 385 3.47 -3.94 25.12
C VAL A 385 4.65 -2.97 25.18
N ARG A 386 4.41 -1.75 25.67
CA ARG A 386 5.46 -0.74 25.83
C ARG A 386 6.58 -1.23 26.74
N GLU A 387 6.23 -1.75 27.92
CA GLU A 387 7.19 -2.28 28.89
C GLU A 387 8.07 -3.39 28.27
N VAL A 388 7.48 -4.29 27.48
CA VAL A 388 8.21 -5.35 26.77
C VAL A 388 9.22 -4.80 25.77
N LEU A 389 8.85 -3.77 25.01
CA LEU A 389 9.76 -3.15 24.04
C LEU A 389 10.86 -2.34 24.72
N GLU A 390 10.53 -1.62 25.80
CA GLU A 390 11.51 -0.86 26.60
C GLU A 390 12.48 -1.81 27.32
N SER A 391 12.02 -2.95 27.85
CA SER A 391 12.90 -3.96 28.46
C SER A 391 13.86 -4.61 27.47
N ALA A 392 13.51 -4.59 26.17
CA ALA A 392 14.38 -5.05 25.10
C ALA A 392 15.45 -4.01 24.69
N GLY A 393 15.46 -2.82 25.31
CA GLY A 393 16.49 -1.78 25.12
C GLY A 393 16.04 -0.58 24.26
N LEU A 394 14.80 -0.56 23.77
CA LEU A 394 14.28 0.58 23.01
C LEU A 394 13.97 1.77 23.93
N LYS A 395 14.37 2.98 23.50
CA LYS A 395 14.24 4.20 24.31
C LYS A 395 13.07 5.09 23.92
N ARG A 396 12.50 4.91 22.72
CA ARG A 396 11.44 5.77 22.15
C ARG A 396 10.25 4.96 21.67
N VAL A 397 9.53 4.35 22.61
CA VAL A 397 8.35 3.55 22.32
C VAL A 397 7.07 4.37 22.50
N ILE A 398 6.24 4.38 21.46
CA ILE A 398 4.90 4.95 21.45
C ILE A 398 3.91 3.80 21.30
N CYS A 399 2.77 3.86 21.98
CA CYS A 399 1.68 2.91 21.76
C CYS A 399 0.37 3.65 21.48
N GLN A 400 -0.25 3.36 20.33
CA GLN A 400 -1.60 3.80 20.03
C GLN A 400 -2.60 3.06 20.91
N THR A 401 -3.62 3.75 21.40
CA THR A 401 -4.69 3.18 22.23
C THR A 401 -6.03 3.82 21.90
N SER A 402 -7.12 3.25 22.43
CA SER A 402 -8.44 3.90 22.39
C SER A 402 -8.51 5.24 23.13
N ARG A 403 -7.50 5.59 23.94
CA ARG A 403 -7.40 6.82 24.73
C ARG A 403 -6.40 7.83 24.16
N GLY A 404 -5.94 7.64 22.92
CA GLY A 404 -4.84 8.41 22.32
C GLY A 404 -3.52 7.65 22.37
N HIS A 405 -2.39 8.33 22.53
CA HIS A 405 -1.06 7.71 22.53
C HIS A 405 -0.46 7.65 23.93
N ILE A 406 0.14 6.51 24.25
CA ILE A 406 1.13 6.39 25.32
C ILE A 406 2.45 6.90 24.72
N MET A 407 2.93 8.04 25.21
CA MET A 407 4.12 8.70 24.69
C MET A 407 5.35 8.45 25.58
N PRO A 408 6.57 8.42 25.02
CA PRO A 408 7.78 8.51 25.83
C PRO A 408 7.90 9.90 26.48
N PRO A 409 8.79 10.07 27.47
CA PRO A 409 9.14 11.38 28.01
C PRO A 409 9.52 12.37 26.89
N PRO A 410 9.28 13.68 27.06
CA PRO A 410 9.76 14.68 26.10
C PRO A 410 11.29 14.58 25.90
N PRO A 411 11.78 14.91 24.69
CA PRO A 411 13.19 14.79 24.32
C PRO A 411 14.10 15.69 25.16
#